data_AF-A0A0G0I3L8-F1
#
_entry.id   AF-A0A0G0I3L8-F1
#
_cell.length_a   1.000
_cell.length_b   1.000
_cell.length_c   1.000
_cell.angle_alpha   90.00
_cell.angle_beta   90.00
_cell.angle_gamma   90.00
#
_symmetry.space_group_name_H-M   'P 1'
#
loop_
_entity.id
_entity.type
_entity.pdbx_description
1 polymer ?
#
loop_
_entity_poly.entity_id
_entity_poly.type
_entity_poly.pdbx_seq_one_letter_code
_entity_poly.pdbx_strand_id
1 'polypeptide(L)'
;MNKKLQLILLGVFILLAVYVKSNYIVSTDLFITQTLQNLNFFWFDLLMKFISKLGYQITWIISLLGAVLFFMLLKKRKEALVIFMSILGALFLSEFFKIIIARPRPDPNLIYQFEKLARFDSYPSGHILFAIGFYGFIFYLIYKNLKKRLA
;
A
#
# COMPACT_ATOMS: atom_id res chain seq x y z
N MET A 1 14.75 4.53 14.78
CA MET A 1 13.70 5.46 14.30
C MET A 1 13.25 6.31 15.49
N ASN A 2 13.00 7.61 15.30
CA ASN A 2 12.65 8.51 16.40
C ASN A 2 11.21 8.22 16.88
N LYS A 3 11.02 7.91 18.18
CA LYS A 3 9.69 7.65 18.76
C LYS A 3 8.70 8.79 18.50
N LYS A 4 9.18 10.04 18.47
CA LYS A 4 8.37 11.22 18.16
C LYS A 4 7.77 11.14 16.75
N LEU A 5 8.56 10.71 15.76
CA LEU A 5 8.07 10.55 14.38
C LEU A 5 6.99 9.46 14.29
N GLN A 6 7.17 8.34 14.97
CA GLN A 6 6.16 7.27 15.01
C GLN A 6 4.83 7.76 15.58
N LEU A 7 4.86 8.51 16.67
CA LEU A 7 3.66 9.09 17.28
C LEU A 7 2.99 10.11 16.36
N ILE A 8 3.79 10.92 15.65
CA ILE A 8 3.24 11.87 14.65
C ILE A 8 2.55 11.11 13.53
N LEU A 9 3.19 10.10 12.94
CA LEU A 9 2.60 9.31 11.86
C LEU A 9 1.32 8.59 12.31
N LEU A 10 1.31 8.05 13.51
CA LEU A 10 0.12 7.43 14.10
C LEU A 10 -0.99 8.46 14.32
N GLY A 11 -0.66 9.64 14.85
CA GLY A 11 -1.61 10.73 15.03
C GLY A 11 -2.21 11.19 13.70
N VAL A 12 -1.39 11.37 12.67
CA VAL A 12 -1.86 11.72 11.32
C VAL A 12 -2.76 10.62 10.75
N PHE A 13 -2.39 9.34 10.90
CA PHE A 13 -3.23 8.23 10.44
C PHE A 13 -4.60 8.23 11.13
N ILE A 14 -4.65 8.42 12.46
CA ILE A 14 -5.89 8.47 13.23
C ILE A 14 -6.75 9.67 12.79
N LEU A 15 -6.14 10.85 12.64
CA LEU A 15 -6.84 12.05 12.17
C LEU A 15 -7.46 11.84 10.78
N LEU A 16 -6.70 11.26 9.85
CA LEU A 16 -7.21 10.92 8.52
C LEU A 16 -8.32 9.86 8.59
N ALA A 17 -8.15 8.81 9.41
CA ALA A 17 -9.15 7.77 9.58
C ALA A 17 -10.48 8.31 10.11
N VAL A 18 -10.45 9.22 11.09
CA VAL A 18 -11.63 9.92 11.60
C VAL A 18 -12.25 10.80 10.50
N TYR A 19 -11.42 11.59 9.82
CA TYR A 19 -11.87 12.51 8.78
C TYR A 19 -12.62 11.79 7.64
N VAL A 20 -12.06 10.70 7.12
CA VAL A 20 -12.67 9.93 6.00
C VAL A 20 -13.84 9.06 6.43
N LYS A 21 -13.92 8.68 7.71
CA LYS A 21 -15.09 8.00 8.28
C LYS A 21 -16.29 8.94 8.40
N SER A 22 -16.06 10.21 8.75
CA SER A 22 -17.11 11.22 8.82
C SER A 22 -17.49 11.79 7.45
N ASN A 23 -16.59 11.73 6.46
CA ASN A 23 -16.79 12.29 5.12
C ASN A 23 -16.48 11.24 4.05
N TYR A 24 -17.47 10.39 3.73
CA TYR A 24 -17.26 9.28 2.79
C TYR A 24 -16.79 9.75 1.41
N ILE A 25 -17.43 10.81 0.88
CA ILE A 25 -17.00 11.49 -0.36
C ILE A 25 -16.27 12.76 0.06
N VAL A 26 -14.95 12.71 -0.05
CA VAL A 26 -14.09 13.89 0.10
C VAL A 26 -14.01 14.55 -1.26
N SER A 27 -14.53 15.77 -1.40
CA SER A 27 -14.55 16.50 -2.68
C SER A 27 -13.15 16.64 -3.29
N THR A 28 -12.13 16.81 -2.46
CA THR A 28 -10.73 16.83 -2.88
C THR A 28 -10.27 15.50 -3.49
N ASP A 29 -10.64 14.35 -2.91
CA ASP A 29 -10.32 13.03 -3.46
C ASP A 29 -10.96 12.86 -4.84
N LEU A 30 -12.21 13.29 -4.98
CA LEU A 30 -12.95 13.18 -6.25
C LEU A 30 -12.33 14.09 -7.32
N PHE A 31 -12.04 15.35 -6.97
CA PHE A 31 -11.39 16.31 -7.88
C PHE A 31 -10.05 15.78 -8.39
N ILE A 32 -9.19 15.28 -7.48
CA ILE A 32 -7.89 14.70 -7.86
C ILE A 32 -8.08 13.47 -8.75
N THR A 33 -9.00 12.58 -8.38
CA THR A 33 -9.27 11.34 -9.13
C THR A 33 -9.74 11.65 -10.55
N GLN A 34 -10.72 12.54 -10.71
CA GLN A 34 -11.23 12.95 -12.02
C GLN A 34 -10.17 13.68 -12.84
N THR A 35 -9.36 14.54 -12.21
CA THR A 35 -8.25 15.23 -12.90
C THR A 35 -7.25 14.22 -13.46
N LEU A 36 -6.85 13.21 -12.67
CA LEU A 36 -5.95 12.15 -13.13
C LEU A 36 -6.57 11.25 -14.21
N GLN A 37 -7.86 10.93 -14.09
CA GLN A 37 -8.56 10.10 -15.09
C GLN A 37 -8.80 10.83 -16.41
N ASN A 38 -8.85 12.17 -16.40
CA ASN A 38 -8.94 12.97 -17.61
C ASN A 38 -7.61 13.06 -18.38
N LEU A 39 -6.51 12.53 -17.84
CA LEU A 39 -5.23 12.41 -18.56
C LEU A 39 -5.31 11.32 -19.63
N ASN A 40 -5.77 11.68 -20.82
CA ASN A 40 -6.05 10.75 -21.93
C ASN A 40 -4.80 10.32 -22.74
N PHE A 41 -3.62 10.28 -22.12
CA PHE A 41 -2.40 9.86 -22.81
C PHE A 41 -2.26 8.34 -22.81
N PHE A 42 -2.08 7.72 -23.99
CA PHE A 42 -1.95 6.26 -24.12
C PHE A 42 -0.84 5.67 -23.25
N TRP A 43 0.33 6.31 -23.21
CA TRP A 43 1.45 5.85 -22.38
C TRP A 43 1.17 5.97 -20.88
N PHE A 44 0.37 6.96 -20.46
CA PHE A 44 0.01 7.17 -19.07
C PHE A 44 -0.93 6.07 -18.59
N ASP A 45 -1.96 5.73 -19.38
CA ASP A 45 -2.85 4.63 -19.09
C ASP A 45 -2.09 3.29 -19.04
N LEU A 46 -1.20 3.03 -20.01
CA LEU A 46 -0.37 1.82 -20.00
C LEU A 46 0.52 1.74 -18.75
N LEU A 47 1.13 2.85 -18.34
CA LEU A 47 1.96 2.95 -17.14
C LEU A 47 1.13 2.70 -15.87
N MET A 48 -0.04 3.34 -15.74
CA MET A 48 -0.92 3.15 -14.58
C MET A 48 -1.39 1.69 -14.47
N LYS A 49 -1.80 1.07 -15.58
CA LYS A 49 -2.17 -0.35 -15.64
C LYS A 49 -1.00 -1.26 -15.24
N PHE A 50 0.22 -0.96 -15.69
CA PHE A 50 1.41 -1.71 -15.32
C PHE A 50 1.71 -1.60 -13.82
N ILE A 51 1.70 -0.39 -13.27
CA ILE A 51 1.90 -0.15 -11.83
C ILE A 51 0.81 -0.86 -11.01
N SER A 52 -0.45 -0.80 -11.43
CA SER A 52 -1.56 -1.48 -10.75
C SER A 52 -1.38 -3.00 -10.70
N LYS A 53 -0.82 -3.63 -11.74
CA LYS A 53 -0.56 -5.10 -11.74
C LYS A 53 0.44 -5.53 -10.66
N LEU A 54 1.39 -4.66 -10.29
CA LEU A 54 2.30 -4.91 -9.15
C LEU A 54 1.53 -4.94 -7.82
N GLY A 55 0.39 -4.25 -7.79
CA GLY A 55 -0.54 -4.19 -6.68
C GLY A 55 -1.50 -5.39 -6.57
N TYR A 56 -1.50 -6.34 -7.50
CA TYR A 56 -2.45 -7.46 -7.45
C TYR A 56 -2.11 -8.47 -6.36
N GLN A 57 -3.14 -9.03 -5.72
CA GLN A 57 -2.98 -10.00 -4.62
C GLN A 57 -2.11 -11.19 -5.03
N ILE A 58 -2.26 -11.71 -6.25
CA ILE A 58 -1.42 -12.80 -6.74
C ILE A 58 0.05 -12.37 -6.85
N THR A 59 0.31 -11.15 -7.32
CA THR A 59 1.66 -10.58 -7.41
C THR A 59 2.26 -10.40 -6.01
N TRP A 60 1.46 -10.02 -5.01
CA TRP A 60 1.91 -9.90 -3.62
C TRP A 60 2.36 -11.24 -3.04
N ILE A 61 1.55 -12.27 -3.21
CA ILE A 61 1.82 -13.61 -2.69
C ILE A 61 3.10 -14.16 -3.31
N ILE A 62 3.21 -14.09 -4.64
CA ILE A 62 4.40 -14.57 -5.37
C ILE A 62 5.64 -13.78 -4.93
N SER A 63 5.54 -12.46 -4.83
CA SER A 63 6.66 -11.61 -4.41
C SER A 63 7.10 -11.89 -2.97
N LEU A 64 6.15 -12.06 -2.05
CA LEU A 64 6.44 -12.37 -0.65
C LEU A 64 7.10 -13.74 -0.50
N LEU A 65 6.50 -14.79 -1.09
CA LEU A 65 7.05 -16.14 -1.02
C LEU A 65 8.43 -16.21 -1.67
N GLY A 66 8.60 -15.55 -2.83
CA GLY A 66 9.90 -15.43 -3.50
C GLY A 66 10.95 -14.75 -2.63
N ALA A 67 10.62 -13.63 -1.98
CA ALA A 67 11.55 -12.93 -1.10
C ALA A 67 11.89 -13.73 0.17
N VAL A 68 10.90 -14.39 0.78
CA VAL A 68 11.13 -15.27 1.95
C VAL A 68 12.03 -16.43 1.56
N LEU A 69 11.75 -17.12 0.46
CA LEU A 69 12.57 -18.21 -0.04
C LEU A 69 14.00 -17.74 -0.35
N PHE A 70 14.13 -16.61 -1.04
CA PHE A 70 15.44 -16.01 -1.34
C PHE A 70 16.26 -15.75 -0.08
N PHE A 71 15.68 -15.12 0.94
CA PHE A 71 16.39 -14.87 2.20
C PHE A 71 16.70 -16.15 2.98
N MET A 72 15.82 -17.15 2.93
CA MET A 72 16.06 -18.46 3.52
C MET A 72 17.24 -19.18 2.86
N LEU A 73 17.33 -19.17 1.52
CA LEU A 73 18.46 -19.72 0.76
C LEU A 73 19.79 -19.02 1.08
N LEU A 74 19.74 -17.70 1.31
CA LEU A 74 20.89 -16.92 1.77
C LEU A 74 21.19 -17.08 3.27
N LYS A 75 20.49 -17.97 3.99
CA LYS A 75 20.59 -18.18 5.44
C LYS A 75 20.27 -16.92 6.27
N LYS A 76 19.60 -15.92 5.67
CA LYS A 76 19.15 -14.66 6.27
C LYS A 76 17.77 -14.80 6.90
N ARG A 77 17.66 -15.70 7.90
CA ARG A 77 16.38 -16.07 8.52
C ARG A 77 15.66 -14.89 9.19
N LYS A 78 16.41 -13.92 9.73
CA LYS A 78 15.83 -12.75 10.39
C LYS A 78 15.14 -11.83 9.39
N GLU A 79 15.77 -11.59 8.24
CA GLU A 79 15.21 -10.78 7.15
C GLU A 79 13.97 -11.45 6.55
N ALA A 80 14.01 -12.78 6.36
CA ALA A 80 12.86 -13.57 5.94
C ALA A 80 11.68 -13.44 6.91
N LEU A 81 11.93 -13.54 8.22
CA LEU A 81 10.89 -13.41 9.23
C LEU A 81 10.34 -11.98 9.29
N VAL A 82 11.21 -10.96 9.23
CA VAL A 82 10.78 -9.56 9.30
C VAL A 82 9.92 -9.18 8.10
N ILE A 83 10.31 -9.56 6.87
CA ILE A 83 9.48 -9.26 5.69
C ILE A 83 8.13 -9.97 5.76
N PHE A 84 8.13 -11.25 6.16
CA PHE A 84 6.90 -12.03 6.32
C PHE A 84 5.95 -11.38 7.33
N MET A 85 6.44 -11.09 8.54
CA MET A 85 5.65 -10.45 9.59
C MET A 85 5.19 -9.04 9.22
N SER A 86 6.01 -8.28 8.49
CA SER A 86 5.65 -6.93 8.06
C SER A 86 4.46 -6.96 7.10
N ILE A 87 4.45 -7.89 6.14
CA ILE A 87 3.35 -8.01 5.19
C ILE A 87 2.11 -8.61 5.84
N LEU A 88 2.27 -9.66 6.65
CA LEU A 88 1.15 -10.25 7.37
C LEU A 88 0.46 -9.23 8.27
N GLY A 89 1.25 -8.42 9.00
CA GLY A 89 0.74 -7.31 9.81
C GLY A 89 0.06 -6.23 8.97
N ALA A 90 0.63 -5.86 7.82
CA ALA A 90 0.03 -4.88 6.92
C ALA A 90 -1.33 -5.34 6.35
N LEU A 91 -1.43 -6.61 5.95
CA LEU A 91 -2.68 -7.21 5.47
C LEU A 91 -3.73 -7.27 6.58
N PHE A 92 -3.32 -7.74 7.77
CA PHE A 92 -4.21 -7.79 8.93
C PHE A 92 -4.74 -6.40 9.29
N LEU A 93 -3.86 -5.40 9.40
CA LEU A 93 -4.24 -4.03 9.71
C LEU A 93 -5.13 -3.43 8.61
N SER A 94 -4.85 -3.73 7.34
CA SER A 94 -5.68 -3.30 6.21
C SER A 94 -7.12 -3.79 6.39
N GLU A 95 -7.32 -5.09 6.57
CA GLU A 95 -8.66 -5.67 6.70
C GLU A 95 -9.36 -5.23 8.00
N PHE A 96 -8.61 -5.18 9.11
CA PHE A 96 -9.13 -4.69 10.39
C PHE A 96 -9.68 -3.25 10.28
N PHE A 97 -8.92 -2.33 9.69
CA PHE A 97 -9.35 -0.94 9.57
C PHE A 97 -10.42 -0.74 8.49
N LYS A 98 -10.44 -1.54 7.42
CA LYS A 98 -11.53 -1.52 6.44
C LYS A 98 -12.88 -1.83 7.09
N ILE A 99 -12.93 -2.82 7.99
CA ILE A 99 -14.16 -3.16 8.72
C ILE A 99 -14.61 -2.01 9.62
N ILE A 100 -13.67 -1.37 10.33
CA ILE A 100 -13.98 -0.29 11.30
C ILE A 100 -14.39 1.02 10.62
N ILE A 101 -13.72 1.35 9.51
CA ILE A 101 -13.89 2.61 8.81
C ILE A 101 -15.03 2.51 7.80
N ALA A 102 -15.20 1.34 7.17
CA ALA A 102 -16.27 1.01 6.25
C ALA A 102 -16.53 2.10 5.18
N ARG A 103 -15.45 2.76 4.71
CA ARG A 103 -15.57 3.88 3.78
C ARG A 103 -15.93 3.35 2.39
N PRO A 104 -17.04 3.80 1.79
CA PRO A 104 -17.42 3.35 0.48
C PRO A 104 -16.49 3.90 -0.62
N ARG A 105 -16.27 3.12 -1.68
CA ARG A 105 -15.68 3.60 -2.93
C ARG A 105 -16.61 4.64 -3.57
N PRO A 106 -16.10 5.67 -4.25
CA PRO A 106 -16.96 6.58 -5.02
C PRO A 106 -17.77 5.83 -6.07
N ASP A 107 -18.91 6.39 -6.48
CA ASP A 107 -19.80 5.78 -7.47
C ASP A 107 -19.05 5.52 -8.80
N PRO A 108 -19.15 4.31 -9.40
CA PRO A 108 -18.58 4.04 -10.73
C PRO A 108 -19.06 4.97 -11.85
N ASN A 109 -20.20 5.65 -11.68
CA ASN A 109 -20.67 6.68 -12.60
C ASN A 109 -19.89 8.01 -12.47
N LEU A 110 -19.22 8.24 -11.34
CA LEU A 110 -18.43 9.46 -11.08
C LEU A 110 -16.96 9.29 -11.47
N ILE A 111 -16.44 8.07 -11.37
CA ILE A 111 -15.03 7.73 -11.64
C ILE A 111 -14.92 6.35 -12.29
N TYR A 112 -13.93 6.18 -13.15
CA TYR A 112 -13.56 4.87 -13.66
C TYR A 112 -12.92 4.02 -12.55
N GLN A 113 -13.39 2.78 -12.36
CA GLN A 113 -12.83 1.83 -11.40
C GLN A 113 -12.20 0.67 -12.15
N PHE A 114 -10.88 0.54 -12.04
CA PHE A 114 -10.12 -0.47 -12.78
C PHE A 114 -10.49 -1.91 -12.41
N GLU A 115 -10.92 -2.13 -11.18
CA GLU A 115 -11.45 -3.41 -10.70
C GLU A 115 -12.77 -3.19 -10.00
N LYS A 116 -13.72 -4.12 -10.19
CA LYS A 116 -14.97 -4.18 -9.42
C LYS A 116 -14.63 -4.58 -7.98
N LEU A 117 -14.23 -3.60 -7.20
CA LEU A 117 -13.87 -3.78 -5.80
C LEU A 117 -15.11 -3.64 -4.92
N ALA A 118 -15.13 -4.33 -3.77
CA ALA A 118 -16.27 -4.30 -2.88
C ALA A 118 -16.56 -2.85 -2.43
N ARG A 119 -17.84 -2.58 -2.14
CA ARG A 119 -18.28 -1.21 -1.85
C ARG A 119 -17.48 -0.54 -0.74
N PHE A 120 -16.89 -1.26 0.22
CA PHE A 120 -16.29 -0.70 1.44
C PHE A 120 -14.74 -0.81 1.56
N ASP A 121 -14.03 -1.18 0.48
CA ASP A 121 -12.58 -1.46 0.51
C ASP A 121 -11.69 -0.24 0.13
N SER A 122 -12.11 0.98 0.47
CA SER A 122 -11.43 2.19 0.01
C SER A 122 -10.30 2.67 0.93
N TYR A 123 -10.47 2.57 2.25
CA TYR A 123 -9.49 3.05 3.23
C TYR A 123 -9.25 2.04 4.36
N PRO A 124 -7.98 1.79 4.74
CA PRO A 124 -6.76 2.18 4.02
C PRO A 124 -6.57 1.34 2.75
N SER A 125 -5.72 1.80 1.81
CA SER A 125 -5.39 1.03 0.61
C SER A 125 -4.45 -0.12 0.95
N GLY A 126 -4.92 -1.37 0.77
CA GLY A 126 -4.09 -2.56 0.92
C GLY A 126 -2.90 -2.59 -0.05
N HIS A 127 -3.07 -2.05 -1.27
CA HIS A 127 -1.99 -1.96 -2.27
C HIS A 127 -0.85 -1.06 -1.79
N ILE A 128 -1.18 0.08 -1.20
CA ILE A 128 -0.18 1.00 -0.65
C ILE A 128 0.49 0.40 0.60
N LEU A 129 -0.29 -0.24 1.48
CA LEU A 129 0.26 -0.89 2.67
C LEU A 129 1.23 -2.02 2.30
N PHE A 130 0.89 -2.85 1.31
CA PHE A 130 1.80 -3.86 0.77
C PHE A 130 3.04 -3.20 0.14
N ALA A 131 2.86 -2.20 -0.72
CA ALA A 131 3.99 -1.59 -1.43
C ALA A 131 5.00 -0.95 -0.47
N ILE A 132 4.53 -0.19 0.52
CA ILE A 132 5.38 0.44 1.54
C ILE A 132 6.04 -0.63 2.42
N GLY A 133 5.29 -1.63 2.87
CA GLY A 133 5.82 -2.70 3.73
C GLY A 133 6.85 -3.59 3.02
N PHE A 134 6.55 -3.99 1.78
CA PHE A 134 7.37 -4.94 1.02
C PHE A 134 8.55 -4.24 0.35
N TYR A 135 8.27 -3.34 -0.61
CA TYR A 135 9.31 -2.68 -1.38
C TYR A 135 10.13 -1.72 -0.51
N GLY A 136 9.50 -1.06 0.47
CA GLY A 136 10.21 -0.22 1.43
C GLY A 136 11.20 -1.01 2.29
N PHE A 137 10.84 -2.22 2.72
CA PHE A 137 11.77 -3.08 3.47
C PHE A 137 12.93 -3.59 2.58
N ILE A 138 12.64 -4.00 1.34
CA ILE A 138 13.68 -4.39 0.38
C ILE A 138 14.64 -3.22 0.13
N PHE A 139 14.11 -2.01 -0.11
CA PHE A 139 14.92 -0.81 -0.30
C PHE A 139 15.79 -0.50 0.92
N TYR A 140 15.23 -0.59 2.13
CA TYR A 140 15.98 -0.43 3.37
C TYR A 140 17.15 -1.42 3.47
N LEU A 141 16.94 -2.70 3.15
CA LEU A 141 18.00 -3.70 3.16
C LEU A 141 19.09 -3.40 2.13
N ILE A 142 18.71 -3.02 0.91
CA ILE A 142 19.66 -2.63 -0.15
C ILE A 142 20.51 -1.45 0.34
N TYR A 143 19.88 -0.38 0.81
CA TYR A 143 20.56 0.80 1.33
C TYR A 143 21.52 0.46 2.48
N LYS A 144 21.05 -0.32 3.46
CA LYS A 144 21.86 -0.74 4.61
C LYS A 144 23.10 -1.53 4.18
N ASN A 145 22.94 -2.45 3.22
CA ASN A 145 24.05 -3.28 2.75
C ASN A 145 25.04 -2.49 1.87
N LEU A 146 24.55 -1.56 1.04
CA LEU A 146 25.41 -0.66 0.25
C LEU A 146 26.22 0.25 1.16
N LYS A 147 25.59 0.87 2.16
CA LYS A 147 26.28 1.73 3.12
C LYS A 147 27.36 0.98 3.89
N LYS A 148 27.09 -0.27 4.30
CA LYS A 148 28.09 -1.13 4.97
C LYS A 148 29.28 -1.46 4.07
N ARG A 149 29.11 -1.53 2.74
CA ARG A 149 30.18 -1.84 1.79
C ARG A 149 31.06 -0.63 1.46
N LEU A 150 30.49 0.58 1.56
CA LEU A 150 31.17 1.84 1.25
C LEU A 150 31.85 2.49 2.46
N ALA A 151 31.59 1.98 3.67
CA ALA A 151 32.22 2.40 4.92
C ALA A 151 33.31 1.39 5.30
#